data_AF-A0A535XQW8-F1
#
_entry.id   AF-A0A535XQW8-F1
#
_cell.length_a   1.000
_cell.length_b   1.000
_cell.length_c   1.000
_cell.angle_alpha   90.00
_cell.angle_beta   90.00
_cell.angle_gamma   90.00
#
_symmetry.space_group_name_H-M   'P 1'
#
loop_
_entity.id
_entity.type
_entity.pdbx_description
1 polymer ?
#
loop_
_entity_poly.entity_id
_entity_poly.type
_entity_poly.pdbx_seq_one_letter_code
_entity_poly.pdbx_strand_id
1 'polypeptide(L)'
;MEPALRAGDWIVVSTLSRAPRVGEIVLVRDPRDGENVMLKRVAAVADGACTVLGDCPEGSTDSRTFGQVPLANVLGRAIFRYGPIGRIGWLW
;
A
#
# COMPACT_ATOMS: atom_id res chain seq x y z
N MET A 1 -3.09 4.40 7.17
CA MET A 1 -4.10 3.98 6.17
C MET A 1 -5.47 3.87 6.84
N GLU A 2 -5.81 4.77 7.78
CA GLU A 2 -7.11 4.70 8.43
C GLU A 2 -8.21 5.15 7.46
N PRO A 3 -9.39 4.51 7.46
CA PRO A 3 -9.85 3.48 8.40
C PRO A 3 -9.44 2.04 8.04
N ALA A 4 -8.96 1.78 6.81
CA ALA A 4 -8.71 0.43 6.32
C ALA A 4 -7.67 -0.33 7.15
N LEU A 5 -6.55 0.31 7.49
CA LEU A 5 -5.52 -0.21 8.39
C LEU A 5 -5.13 0.82 9.45
N ARG A 6 -5.07 0.37 10.70
CA ARG A 6 -4.63 1.17 11.86
C ARG A 6 -3.25 0.71 12.32
N ALA A 7 -2.56 1.59 13.06
CA ALA A 7 -1.36 1.18 13.78
C ALA A 7 -1.68 -0.02 14.69
N GLY A 8 -0.83 -1.04 14.67
CA GLY A 8 -1.03 -2.30 15.40
C GLY A 8 -1.81 -3.38 14.64
N ASP A 9 -2.34 -3.10 13.44
CA ASP A 9 -2.89 -4.16 12.59
C ASP A 9 -1.78 -5.10 12.09
N TRP A 10 -2.04 -6.40 12.16
CA TRP A 10 -1.15 -7.44 11.65
C TRP A 10 -1.69 -7.98 10.34
N ILE A 11 -0.90 -7.85 9.28
CA ILE A 11 -1.33 -8.16 7.92
C ILE A 11 -0.43 -9.19 7.25
N VAL A 12 -1.00 -9.91 6.30
CA VAL A 12 -0.29 -10.77 5.36
C VAL A 12 -0.13 -10.02 4.05
N VAL A 13 1.11 -9.92 3.59
CA VAL A 13 1.48 -9.38 2.28
C VAL A 13 1.91 -10.54 1.40
N SER A 14 1.25 -10.68 0.26
CA SER A 14 1.59 -11.66 -0.77
C SER A 14 2.47 -11.00 -1.84
N THR A 15 3.42 -11.75 -2.39
CA THR A 15 4.22 -11.30 -3.53
C THR A 15 3.33 -11.05 -4.75
N LEU A 16 3.77 -10.15 -5.62
CA LEU A 16 3.04 -9.84 -6.85
C LEU A 16 3.33 -10.86 -7.94
N SER A 17 2.31 -11.62 -8.36
CA SER A 17 2.35 -12.41 -9.60
C SER A 17 1.90 -11.63 -10.83
N ARG A 18 1.35 -10.43 -10.63
CA ARG A 18 0.88 -9.51 -11.65
C ARG A 18 1.06 -8.06 -11.20
N ALA A 19 0.92 -7.13 -12.13
CA ALA A 19 0.81 -5.71 -11.78
C ALA A 19 -0.35 -5.50 -10.78
N PRO A 20 -0.17 -4.59 -9.80
CA PRO A 20 -1.23 -4.25 -8.87
C PRO A 20 -2.39 -3.55 -9.59
N ARG A 21 -3.58 -3.58 -8.99
CA ARG A 21 -4.80 -2.96 -9.52
C ARG A 21 -5.21 -1.78 -8.65
N VAL A 22 -5.93 -0.85 -9.27
CA VAL A 22 -6.59 0.25 -8.55
C VAL A 22 -7.47 -0.33 -7.44
N GLY A 23 -7.38 0.29 -6.26
CA GLY A 23 -8.07 -0.14 -5.04
C GLY A 23 -7.25 -1.07 -4.15
N GLU A 24 -6.23 -1.76 -4.66
CA GLU A 24 -5.43 -2.69 -3.85
C GLU A 24 -4.54 -1.94 -2.86
N ILE A 25 -4.34 -2.52 -1.67
CA ILE A 25 -3.34 -2.03 -0.72
C ILE A 25 -2.01 -2.73 -1.01
N VAL A 26 -0.98 -1.95 -1.26
CA VAL A 26 0.36 -2.43 -1.63
C VAL A 26 1.41 -1.96 -0.63
N LEU A 27 2.42 -2.81 -0.43
CA LEU A 27 3.64 -2.47 0.28
C LEU A 27 4.64 -1.96 -0.75
N VAL A 28 5.10 -0.72 -0.57
CA VAL A 28 6.06 -0.08 -1.48
C VAL A 28 7.27 0.43 -0.71
N ARG A 29 8.44 0.46 -1.35
CA ARG A 29 9.61 1.21 -0.83
C ARG A 29 9.34 2.71 -0.95
N ASP A 30 9.76 3.49 0.04
CA ASP A 30 9.70 4.95 -0.06
C ASP A 30 10.71 5.40 -1.13
N PRO A 31 10.27 6.09 -2.20
CA PRO A 31 11.20 6.56 -3.24
C PRO A 31 12.18 7.62 -2.74
N ARG A 32 11.92 8.24 -1.60
CA ARG A 32 12.80 9.24 -0.97
C ARG A 32 13.80 8.61 0.00
N ASP A 33 13.47 7.43 0.51
CA ASP A 33 14.25 6.69 1.49
C ASP A 33 14.08 5.18 1.27
N GLY A 34 14.94 4.61 0.42
CA GLY A 34 14.81 3.24 -0.10
C GLY A 34 14.89 2.13 0.95
N GLU A 35 15.31 2.45 2.17
CA GLU A 35 15.35 1.52 3.31
C GLU A 35 13.99 1.39 4.01
N ASN A 36 13.14 2.41 3.86
CA ASN A 36 11.82 2.43 4.46
C ASN A 36 10.74 1.87 3.52
N VAL A 37 9.73 1.23 4.12
CA VAL A 37 8.56 0.69 3.41
C VAL A 37 7.28 1.30 3.95
N MET A 38 6.29 1.44 3.07
CA MET A 38 4.99 2.00 3.41
C MET A 38 3.85 1.22 2.78
N LEU A 39 2.71 1.20 3.48
CA LEU A 39 1.46 0.68 2.94
C LEU A 39 0.63 1.82 2.37
N LYS A 40 0.20 1.67 1.12
CA LYS A 40 -0.62 2.66 0.40
C LYS A 40 -1.64 1.96 -0.48
N ARG A 41 -2.70 2.69 -0.86
CA ARG A 41 -3.71 2.20 -1.79
C ARG A 41 -3.39 2.67 -3.20
N VAL A 42 -3.50 1.77 -4.16
CA VAL A 42 -3.28 2.09 -5.57
C VAL A 42 -4.45 2.92 -6.08
N ALA A 43 -4.16 4.13 -6.56
CA ALA A 43 -5.13 5.02 -7.16
C ALA A 43 -5.11 4.97 -8.69
N ALA A 44 -3.94 4.74 -9.28
CA ALA A 44 -3.77 4.58 -10.73
C ALA A 44 -2.55 3.70 -11.02
N VAL A 45 -2.57 3.05 -12.18
CA VAL A 45 -1.43 2.29 -12.73
C VAL A 45 -1.29 2.66 -14.19
N ALA A 46 -0.13 3.20 -14.56
CA ALA A 46 0.17 3.64 -15.92
C ALA A 46 1.69 3.57 -16.14
N ASP A 47 2.11 3.27 -17.38
CA ASP A 47 3.50 3.39 -17.83
C ASP A 47 4.54 2.69 -16.94
N GLY A 48 4.19 1.52 -16.39
CA GLY A 48 5.11 0.76 -15.53
C GLY A 48 5.33 1.37 -14.13
N ALA A 49 4.48 2.32 -13.73
CA ALA A 49 4.43 2.91 -12.41
C ALA A 49 3.01 2.92 -11.84
N CYS A 50 2.89 3.20 -10.56
CA CYS A 50 1.60 3.35 -9.88
C CYS A 50 1.56 4.63 -9.04
N THR A 51 0.42 5.30 -9.08
CA THR A 51 0.09 6.38 -8.15
C THR A 51 -0.49 5.73 -6.91
N VAL A 52 0.12 5.96 -5.76
CA VAL A 52 -0.31 5.39 -4.48
C VAL A 52 -0.73 6.49 -3.53
N LEU A 53 -1.88 6.33 -2.87
CA LEU A 53 -2.48 7.31 -1.97
C LEU A 53 -2.74 6.70 -0.60
N GLY A 54 -2.69 7.53 0.44
CA GLY A 54 -3.16 7.13 1.75
C GLY A 54 -4.67 7.25 1.90
N ASP A 55 -5.28 6.33 2.64
CA ASP A 55 -6.72 6.39 2.95
C ASP A 55 -7.10 7.54 3.89
N CYS A 56 -6.11 8.14 4.58
CA CYS A 56 -6.27 9.35 5.37
C CYS A 56 -5.44 10.47 4.73
N PRO A 57 -6.05 11.34 3.91
CA PRO A 57 -5.34 12.36 3.14
C PRO A 57 -4.53 13.34 4.00
N GLU A 58 -5.08 13.71 5.17
CA GLU A 58 -4.52 14.68 6.13
C GLU A 58 -3.25 14.18 6.84
N GLY A 59 -3.09 12.86 6.97
CA GLY A 59 -2.00 12.22 7.70
C GLY A 59 -1.04 11.41 6.82
N SER A 60 -1.15 11.51 5.50
CA SER A 60 -0.44 10.64 4.56
C SER A 60 0.52 11.41 3.66
N THR A 61 1.81 11.11 3.80
CA THR A 61 2.81 11.39 2.76
C THR A 61 2.72 10.28 1.70
N ASP A 62 2.34 10.63 0.48
CA ASP A 62 2.08 9.68 -0.61
C ASP A 62 2.43 10.27 -1.99
N SER A 63 1.93 9.70 -3.09
CA SER A 63 2.29 10.13 -4.44
C SER A 63 2.00 11.60 -4.75
N ARG A 64 1.15 12.27 -3.95
CA ARG A 64 0.95 13.73 -4.05
C ARG A 64 2.22 14.52 -3.68
N THR A 65 3.10 13.94 -2.87
CA THR A 65 4.34 14.56 -2.40
C THR A 65 5.56 14.12 -3.20
N PHE A 66 5.64 12.84 -3.56
CA PHE A 66 6.84 12.26 -4.17
C PHE A 66 6.65 11.73 -5.61
N GLY A 67 5.45 11.86 -6.17
CA GLY A 67 5.15 11.37 -7.52
C GLY A 67 4.82 9.87 -7.57
N GLN A 68 4.86 9.31 -8.78
CA GLN A 68 4.52 7.90 -9.01
C GLN A 68 5.63 6.96 -8.52
N VAL A 69 5.25 5.76 -8.11
CA VAL A 69 6.16 4.71 -7.65
C VAL A 69 6.33 3.69 -8.78
N PRO A 70 7.57 3.44 -9.26
CA PRO A 70 7.82 2.39 -10.23
C PRO A 70 7.33 1.03 -9.74
N LEU A 71 6.78 0.20 -10.63
CA LEU A 71 6.27 -1.13 -10.25
C LEU A 71 7.34 -2.03 -9.61
N ALA A 72 8.61 -1.82 -9.96
CA ALA A 72 9.75 -2.51 -9.34
C ALA A 72 9.92 -2.21 -7.85
N ASN A 73 9.41 -1.07 -7.37
CA ASN A 73 9.46 -0.69 -5.95
C ASN A 73 8.25 -1.20 -5.16
N VAL A 74 7.32 -1.91 -5.82
CA VAL A 74 6.17 -2.54 -5.18
C VAL A 74 6.57 -3.95 -4.74
N LEU A 75 6.64 -4.16 -3.42
CA LEU A 75 7.13 -5.40 -2.82
C LEU A 75 6.05 -6.48 -2.74
N GLY A 76 4.78 -6.08 -2.64
CA GLY A 76 3.69 -7.02 -2.46
C GLY A 76 2.34 -6.34 -2.28
N ARG A 77 1.30 -7.16 -2.19
CA ARG A 77 -0.09 -6.75 -1.95
C ARG A 77 -0.55 -7.27 -0.59
N ALA A 78 -1.11 -6.39 0.23
CA ALA A 78 -1.77 -6.78 1.46
C ALA A 78 -3.09 -7.51 1.13
N ILE A 79 -3.26 -8.73 1.62
CA ILE A 79 -4.42 -9.58 1.29
C ILE A 79 -5.32 -9.85 2.49
N PHE A 80 -4.76 -9.90 3.69
CA PHE A 80 -5.50 -10.32 4.88
C PHE A 80 -4.97 -9.62 6.12
N ARG A 81 -5.87 -9.23 7.02
CA ARG A 81 -5.54 -8.79 8.38
C ARG A 81 -5.92 -9.92 9.34
N TYR A 82 -4.92 -10.48 10.03
CA TYR A 82 -5.10 -11.59 10.96
C TYR A 82 -5.04 -11.17 12.44
N GLY A 83 -4.77 -9.90 12.71
CA GLY A 83 -4.82 -9.34 14.06
C GLY A 83 -4.98 -7.82 14.06
N PRO A 84 -5.50 -7.22 15.15
CA PRO A 84 -6.03 -7.87 16.35
C PRO A 84 -7.40 -8.57 16.10
N ILE A 85 -7.79 -9.51 16.97
CA ILE A 85 -8.94 -10.44 16.77
C ILE A 85 -10.23 -9.72 16.36
N GLY A 86 -10.54 -8.58 16.98
CA GLY A 86 -11.75 -7.80 16.68
C GLY A 86 -11.75 -7.10 15.32
N ARG A 87 -10.69 -7.23 14.52
CA ARG A 87 -10.56 -6.60 13.20
C ARG A 87 -10.18 -7.59 12.11
N ILE A 88 -10.10 -8.89 12.40
CA ILE A 88 -9.73 -9.90 11.40
C ILE A 88 -10.62 -9.80 10.16
N GLY A 89 -10.01 -9.84 8.98
CA GLY A 89 -10.75 -9.74 7.72
C GLY A 89 -9.86 -9.60 6.49
N TRP A 90 -10.48 -9.78 5.32
CA TRP A 90 -9.82 -9.61 4.03
C TRP A 90 -9.61 -8.14 3.68
N LEU A 91 -8.54 -7.88 2.92
CA LEU A 91 -8.15 -6.57 2.43
C LEU A 91 -8.26 -6.59 0.89
N TRP A 92 -9.49 -6.48 0.37
CA TRP A 92 -9.76 -6.37 -1.07
C TRP A 92 -10.41 -5.03 -1.41
#